data_AF-A0A3M1GFP9-F1
#
_entry.id   AF-A0A3M1GFP9-F1
#
_cell.length_a   1.000
_cell.length_b   1.000
_cell.length_c   1.000
_cell.angle_alpha   90.00
_cell.angle_beta   90.00
_cell.angle_gamma   90.00
#
_symmetry.space_group_name_H-M   'P 1'
#
loop_
_entity.id
_entity.type
_entity.pdbx_description
1 polymer ?
#
loop_
_entity_poly.entity_id
_entity_poly.type
_entity_poly.pdbx_seq_one_letter_code
_entity_poly.pdbx_strand_id
1 'polypeptide(L)'
;IASAGGIQGRDVSGRGVQTNLLKLMEETEVNLHSQTDILGQMQAVMEMQRGGRPRPRTINTRHILFIVSGAFDKLADQVRKRITSGQIGFAHSGQTLDDDAEVLSHVETADIVKYGFEPEFVGRLPVRVACHPLKPADLREILLTSEGSVLNQYREDFAGYGIDFELTDDAVDRIAEDAYKEGTGARGLLTVLERLFRDFKFELPSTAIRSFKITRATIDDPRSEVKALLKANSQAQRDVLAAEVADFAKRFQREHGFELQFTDDAIEALVDESLERDKTIRALCEAKFNDFHHGLKLVSRHTGSSTFTIDRRVILDPEGELSRWVVESFKGGETPSSDTPRGDRDAADSDNAPHA
;
A
#
# COMPACT_ATOMS: atom_id res chain seq x y z
N ILE A 1 -10.06 32.79 -17.38
CA ILE A 1 -9.45 33.75 -18.34
C ILE A 1 -10.37 34.07 -19.52
N ALA A 2 -11.12 33.10 -20.05
CA ALA A 2 -12.31 33.33 -20.87
C ALA A 2 -13.48 32.52 -20.26
N SER A 3 -14.72 33.00 -20.38
CA SER A 3 -15.91 32.28 -19.91
C SER A 3 -17.00 32.34 -20.98
N ALA A 4 -17.72 31.23 -21.17
CA ALA A 4 -18.85 31.18 -22.08
C ALA A 4 -19.91 32.19 -21.63
N GLY A 5 -20.25 33.12 -22.53
CA GLY A 5 -21.05 34.31 -22.24
C GLY A 5 -22.29 34.05 -21.39
N GLY A 6 -22.41 34.79 -20.30
CA GLY A 6 -23.54 34.73 -19.38
C GLY A 6 -23.47 35.71 -18.20
N ILE A 7 -22.32 36.34 -17.93
CA ILE A 7 -22.19 37.33 -16.85
C ILE A 7 -22.15 38.73 -17.47
N GLN A 8 -23.27 39.44 -17.36
CA GLN A 8 -23.39 40.83 -17.79
C GLN A 8 -22.77 41.76 -16.73
N GLY A 9 -21.45 41.95 -16.84
CA GLY A 9 -20.64 42.85 -16.03
C GLY A 9 -19.28 43.08 -16.70
N ARG A 10 -18.62 44.22 -16.44
CA ARG A 10 -17.31 44.55 -17.02
C ARG A 10 -16.25 43.63 -16.41
N ASP A 11 -15.96 42.51 -17.08
CA ASP A 11 -14.97 41.50 -16.65
C ASP A 11 -13.54 42.06 -16.77
N VAL A 12 -13.13 42.79 -15.73
CA VAL A 12 -11.77 43.35 -15.57
C VAL A 12 -10.71 42.26 -15.32
N SER A 13 -11.11 41.05 -14.94
CA SER A 13 -10.18 39.97 -14.60
C SER A 13 -9.76 39.18 -15.84
N GLY A 14 -10.71 38.73 -16.67
CA GLY A 14 -10.39 37.93 -17.87
C GLY A 14 -9.70 38.75 -18.97
N ARG A 15 -10.30 39.87 -19.37
CA ARG A 15 -9.78 40.72 -20.45
C ARG A 15 -8.48 41.43 -20.07
N GLY A 16 -8.39 41.93 -18.85
CA GLY A 16 -7.18 42.61 -18.36
C GLY A 16 -5.94 41.71 -18.39
N VAL A 17 -6.11 40.43 -18.05
CA VAL A 17 -5.03 39.43 -18.16
C VAL A 17 -4.62 39.22 -19.62
N GLN A 18 -5.58 39.06 -20.54
CA GLN A 18 -5.28 38.87 -21.96
C GLN A 18 -4.51 40.07 -22.55
N THR A 19 -4.92 41.30 -22.24
CA THR A 19 -4.23 42.52 -22.69
C THR A 19 -2.81 42.64 -22.11
N ASN A 20 -2.59 42.22 -20.86
CA ASN A 20 -1.26 42.23 -20.27
C ASN A 20 -0.35 41.14 -20.85
N LEU A 21 -0.89 39.96 -21.16
CA LEU A 21 -0.15 38.89 -21.82
C LEU A 21 0.24 39.27 -23.25
N LEU A 22 -0.61 40.01 -23.97
CA LEU A 22 -0.28 40.53 -25.31
C LEU A 22 1.05 41.31 -25.32
N LYS A 23 1.26 42.18 -24.32
CA LYS A 23 2.52 42.95 -24.21
C LYS A 23 3.75 42.04 -24.10
N LEU A 24 3.63 40.91 -23.40
CA LEU A 24 4.71 39.93 -23.27
C LEU A 24 4.97 39.18 -24.59
N MET A 25 3.97 39.08 -25.46
CA MET A 25 4.05 38.42 -26.76
C MET A 25 4.46 39.37 -27.91
N GLU A 26 4.69 40.66 -27.61
CA GLU A 26 4.99 41.72 -28.56
C GLU A 26 6.49 42.05 -28.68
N GLU A 27 7.36 41.09 -28.39
CA GLU A 27 8.82 41.25 -28.46
C GLU A 27 9.32 42.45 -27.63
N THR A 28 8.84 42.57 -26.39
CA THR A 28 9.22 43.66 -25.48
C THR A 28 10.39 43.30 -24.57
N GLU A 29 11.10 44.33 -24.11
CA GLU A 29 11.96 44.27 -22.93
C GLU A 29 11.08 44.37 -21.67
N VAL A 30 11.13 43.35 -20.82
CA VAL A 30 10.36 43.26 -19.57
C VAL A 30 11.29 43.45 -18.39
N ASN A 31 10.98 44.40 -17.50
CA ASN A 31 11.71 44.58 -16.24
C ASN A 31 11.38 43.45 -15.27
N LEU A 32 12.41 42.82 -14.69
CA LEU A 32 12.26 41.73 -13.72
C LEU A 32 11.90 42.18 -12.30
N HIS A 33 11.93 43.49 -12.01
CA HIS A 33 11.61 44.03 -10.68
C HIS A 33 10.20 44.62 -10.70
N SER A 34 9.39 44.22 -9.73
CA SER A 34 8.11 44.88 -9.48
C SER A 34 8.34 46.27 -8.87
N GLN A 35 7.48 47.24 -9.17
CA GLN A 35 7.45 48.54 -8.47
C GLN A 35 7.19 48.39 -6.95
N THR A 36 6.74 47.22 -6.50
CA THR A 36 6.53 46.87 -5.08
C THR A 36 7.69 46.13 -4.41
N ASP A 37 8.76 45.78 -5.13
CA ASP A 37 9.91 45.11 -4.50
C ASP A 37 10.85 46.13 -3.84
N ILE A 38 10.54 46.44 -2.57
CA ILE A 38 11.30 47.37 -1.73
C ILE A 38 12.76 46.91 -1.56
N LEU A 39 13.01 45.58 -1.53
CA LEU A 39 14.35 45.03 -1.31
C LEU A 39 15.22 45.18 -2.57
N GLY A 40 14.66 44.90 -3.75
CA GLY A 40 15.31 45.13 -5.03
C GLY A 40 15.58 46.62 -5.29
N GLN A 41 14.67 47.51 -4.88
CA GLN A 41 14.89 48.96 -4.94
C GLN A 41 15.99 49.41 -3.97
N MET A 42 16.01 48.92 -2.73
CA MET A 42 17.09 49.21 -1.78
C MET A 42 18.45 48.73 -2.28
N GLN A 43 18.53 47.54 -2.88
CA GLN A 43 19.76 47.02 -3.49
C GLN A 43 20.23 47.92 -4.64
N ALA A 44 19.33 48.32 -5.53
CA ALA A 44 19.66 49.23 -6.64
C ALA A 44 20.15 50.62 -6.13
N VAL A 45 19.56 51.15 -5.05
CA VAL A 45 19.99 52.40 -4.42
C VAL A 45 21.36 52.25 -3.73
N MET A 46 21.61 51.14 -3.04
CA MET A 46 22.93 50.86 -2.43
C MET A 46 24.03 50.67 -3.48
N GLU A 47 23.74 49.99 -4.59
CA GLU A 47 24.69 49.82 -5.70
C GLU A 47 25.02 51.16 -6.37
N MET A 48 24.03 52.04 -6.52
CA MET A 48 24.22 53.40 -7.02
C MET A 48 25.09 54.25 -6.07
N GLN A 49 24.87 54.15 -4.75
CA GLN A 49 25.70 54.85 -3.74
C GLN A 49 27.15 54.34 -3.70
N ARG A 50 27.38 53.06 -4.04
CA ARG A 50 28.73 52.46 -4.15
C ARG A 50 29.42 52.73 -5.49
N GLY A 51 28.87 53.60 -6.34
CA GLY A 51 29.45 53.98 -7.64
C GLY A 51 29.23 52.95 -8.75
N GLY A 52 28.41 51.92 -8.53
CA GLY A 52 28.00 50.97 -9.56
C GLY A 52 26.88 51.53 -10.42
N ARG A 53 26.89 51.24 -11.74
CA ARG A 53 25.70 51.45 -12.57
C ARG A 53 24.68 50.36 -12.23
N PRO A 54 23.43 50.71 -11.84
CA PRO A 54 22.39 49.72 -11.66
C PRO A 54 22.19 49.01 -13.01
N ARG A 55 22.39 47.69 -13.04
CA ARG A 55 22.16 46.91 -14.26
C ARG A 55 20.65 46.71 -14.39
N PRO A 56 19.98 47.25 -15.43
CA PRO A 56 18.60 46.88 -15.69
C PRO A 56 18.57 45.38 -15.94
N ARG A 57 17.96 44.64 -15.02
CA ARG A 57 17.62 43.23 -15.21
C ARG A 57 16.35 43.19 -16.05
N THR A 58 16.51 43.45 -17.34
CA THR A 58 15.45 43.24 -18.33
C THR A 58 15.61 41.88 -18.99
N ILE A 59 14.48 41.30 -19.41
CA ILE A 59 14.44 40.13 -20.28
C ILE A 59 13.78 40.54 -21.59
N ASN A 60 14.43 40.20 -22.69
CA ASN A 60 13.83 40.29 -24.01
C ASN A 60 12.94 39.05 -24.28
N THR A 61 11.69 39.29 -24.67
CA THR A 61 10.70 38.21 -24.91
C THR A 61 10.70 37.65 -26.33
N ARG A 62 11.49 38.22 -27.26
CA ARG A 62 11.47 37.88 -28.70
C ARG A 62 11.66 36.39 -29.02
N HIS A 63 12.49 35.69 -28.24
CA HIS A 63 12.82 34.29 -28.48
C HIS A 63 12.22 33.33 -27.43
N ILE A 64 11.24 33.81 -26.66
CA ILE A 64 10.52 32.98 -25.69
C ILE A 64 9.37 32.28 -26.39
N LEU A 65 9.33 30.95 -26.30
CA LEU A 65 8.20 30.15 -26.76
C LEU A 65 7.05 30.25 -25.76
N PHE A 66 5.90 30.74 -26.21
CA PHE A 66 4.68 30.77 -25.42
C PHE A 66 3.81 29.56 -25.76
N ILE A 67 3.60 28.69 -24.78
CA ILE A 67 2.65 27.58 -24.86
C ILE A 67 1.49 27.89 -23.93
N VAL A 68 0.28 27.98 -24.48
CA VAL A 68 -0.94 28.21 -23.73
C VAL A 68 -1.82 26.98 -23.87
N SER A 69 -2.32 26.47 -22.75
CA SER A 69 -3.22 25.32 -22.72
C SER A 69 -4.40 25.58 -21.78
N GLY A 70 -5.51 24.89 -22.03
CA GLY A 70 -6.72 25.00 -21.24
C GLY A 70 -7.75 23.94 -21.63
N ALA A 71 -8.65 23.62 -20.71
CA ALA A 71 -9.84 22.82 -21.00
C ALA A 71 -10.99 23.75 -21.42
N PHE A 72 -11.62 23.43 -22.56
CA PHE A 72 -12.64 24.27 -23.20
C PHE A 72 -13.94 23.50 -23.42
N ASP A 73 -14.62 23.13 -22.34
CA ASP A 73 -15.76 22.18 -22.34
C ASP A 73 -16.87 22.52 -23.35
N LYS A 74 -17.16 23.81 -23.57
CA LYS A 74 -18.24 24.24 -24.48
C LYS A 74 -17.78 24.60 -25.89
N LEU A 75 -16.47 24.61 -26.13
CA LEU A 75 -15.92 25.01 -27.43
C LEU A 75 -16.20 23.95 -28.50
N ALA A 76 -16.08 22.66 -28.14
CA ALA A 76 -16.41 21.54 -29.03
C ALA A 76 -17.86 21.64 -29.53
N ASP A 77 -18.83 21.87 -28.62
CA ASP A 77 -20.24 22.07 -28.99
C ASP A 77 -20.47 23.26 -29.92
N GLN A 78 -19.74 24.36 -29.70
CA GLN A 78 -19.85 25.56 -30.52
C GLN A 78 -19.34 25.28 -31.94
N VAL A 79 -18.20 24.62 -32.06
CA VAL A 79 -17.59 24.23 -33.33
C VAL A 79 -18.48 23.22 -34.06
N ARG A 80 -19.00 22.21 -33.35
CA ARG A 80 -19.93 21.21 -33.87
C ARG A 80 -21.17 21.87 -34.47
N LYS A 81 -21.80 22.79 -33.75
CA LYS A 81 -22.96 23.56 -34.25
C LYS A 81 -22.64 24.31 -35.54
N ARG A 82 -21.47 24.93 -35.65
CA ARG A 82 -21.06 25.64 -36.87
C ARG A 82 -20.92 24.66 -38.04
N ILE A 83 -20.18 23.56 -37.85
CA ILE A 83 -19.95 22.54 -38.89
C ILE A 83 -21.29 21.98 -39.38
N THR A 84 -22.19 21.59 -38.47
CA THR A 84 -23.51 21.05 -38.81
C THR A 84 -24.43 22.10 -39.45
N SER A 85 -24.40 23.36 -39.00
CA SER A 85 -25.21 24.44 -39.59
C SER A 85 -24.82 24.78 -41.04
N GLY A 86 -23.57 24.51 -41.44
CA GLY A 86 -23.10 24.70 -42.81
C GLY A 86 -23.56 23.60 -43.79
N GLN A 87 -24.18 22.51 -43.32
CA GLN A 87 -24.53 21.33 -44.11
C GLN A 87 -26.02 21.25 -44.53
N ILE A 88 -26.77 22.36 -44.46
CA ILE A 88 -28.17 22.38 -44.91
C ILE A 88 -28.22 22.37 -46.45
N GLY A 89 -28.21 21.18 -47.06
CA GLY A 89 -28.31 20.93 -48.51
C GLY A 89 -28.35 19.44 -48.86
N PHE A 90 -28.99 19.09 -49.99
CA PHE A 90 -29.42 17.73 -50.42
C PHE A 90 -28.33 16.64 -50.66
N ALA A 91 -27.10 16.80 -50.17
CA ALA A 91 -26.03 15.80 -50.33
C ALA A 91 -25.62 15.25 -48.95
N HIS A 92 -26.26 14.15 -48.53
CA HIS A 92 -26.00 13.54 -47.24
C HIS A 92 -25.02 12.36 -47.36
N SER A 93 -23.80 12.58 -46.91
CA SER A 93 -22.94 11.53 -46.34
C SER A 93 -22.39 12.08 -45.02
N GLY A 94 -23.27 12.22 -44.03
CA GLY A 94 -22.92 12.79 -42.74
C GLY A 94 -21.98 11.85 -41.98
N GLN A 95 -20.69 12.18 -41.96
CA GLN A 95 -19.82 11.70 -40.88
C GLN A 95 -20.25 12.44 -39.62
N THR A 96 -20.80 11.71 -38.65
CA THR A 96 -21.00 12.21 -37.29
C THR A 96 -19.63 12.28 -36.62
N LEU A 97 -19.10 13.50 -36.48
CA LEU A 97 -17.92 13.77 -35.67
C LEU A 97 -18.31 13.68 -34.19
N ASP A 98 -18.25 12.47 -33.64
CA ASP A 98 -18.58 12.19 -32.24
C ASP A 98 -17.39 12.46 -31.29
N ASP A 99 -16.15 12.40 -31.77
CA ASP A 99 -14.97 12.70 -30.95
C ASP A 99 -14.75 14.22 -30.82
N ASP A 100 -14.83 14.74 -29.60
CA ASP A 100 -14.58 16.14 -29.29
C ASP A 100 -13.20 16.62 -29.75
N ALA A 101 -12.17 15.75 -29.70
CA ALA A 101 -10.83 16.12 -30.15
C ALA A 101 -10.77 16.32 -31.66
N GLU A 102 -11.46 15.47 -32.42
CA GLU A 102 -11.60 15.61 -33.88
C GLU A 102 -12.38 16.88 -34.23
N VAL A 103 -13.48 17.17 -33.51
CA VAL A 103 -14.22 18.43 -33.66
C VAL A 103 -13.34 19.64 -33.38
N LEU A 104 -12.56 19.62 -32.30
CA LEU A 104 -11.67 20.72 -31.92
C LEU A 104 -10.52 20.93 -32.91
N SER A 105 -10.13 19.91 -33.68
CA SER A 105 -9.12 20.06 -34.75
C SER A 105 -9.58 21.02 -35.87
N HIS A 106 -10.89 21.23 -36.02
CA HIS A 106 -11.50 22.15 -36.97
C HIS A 106 -11.77 23.55 -36.39
N VAL A 107 -11.23 23.88 -35.20
CA VAL A 107 -11.50 25.17 -34.55
C VAL A 107 -10.95 26.35 -35.37
N GLU A 108 -11.80 27.35 -35.62
CA GLU A 108 -11.38 28.60 -36.28
C GLU A 108 -11.25 29.73 -35.27
N THR A 109 -10.57 30.81 -35.68
CA THR A 109 -10.40 32.01 -34.84
C THR A 109 -11.75 32.58 -34.39
N ALA A 110 -12.75 32.56 -35.27
CA ALA A 110 -14.09 33.04 -34.96
C ALA A 110 -14.74 32.29 -33.78
N ASP A 111 -14.45 30.98 -33.63
CA ASP A 111 -15.00 30.21 -32.53
C ASP A 111 -14.39 30.62 -31.19
N ILE A 112 -13.06 30.78 -31.17
CA ILE A 112 -12.31 31.15 -29.97
C ILE A 112 -12.66 32.57 -29.53
N VAL A 113 -12.88 33.48 -30.48
CA VAL A 113 -13.36 34.84 -30.20
C VAL A 113 -14.78 34.80 -29.63
N LYS A 114 -15.70 34.05 -30.25
CA LYS A 114 -17.07 33.88 -29.75
C LYS A 114 -17.12 33.21 -28.38
N TYR A 115 -16.14 32.34 -28.07
CA TYR A 115 -15.98 31.73 -26.76
C TYR A 115 -15.55 32.72 -25.67
N GLY A 116 -14.90 33.83 -26.03
CA GLY A 116 -14.59 34.94 -25.13
C GLY A 116 -13.13 35.43 -25.13
N PHE A 117 -12.33 35.03 -26.11
CA PHE A 117 -10.97 35.58 -26.27
C PHE A 117 -10.94 36.82 -27.15
N GLU A 118 -9.99 37.71 -26.89
CA GLU A 118 -9.75 38.89 -27.74
C GLU A 118 -9.12 38.47 -29.08
N PRO A 119 -9.60 39.00 -30.23
CA PRO A 119 -9.07 38.65 -31.55
C PRO A 119 -7.56 38.87 -31.68
N GLU A 120 -7.03 39.93 -31.08
CA GLU A 120 -5.61 40.27 -31.07
C GLU A 120 -4.78 39.19 -30.36
N PHE A 121 -5.29 38.68 -29.23
CA PHE A 121 -4.63 37.63 -28.45
C PHE A 121 -4.59 36.31 -29.22
N VAL A 122 -5.72 35.91 -29.82
CA VAL A 122 -5.79 34.68 -30.62
C VAL A 122 -4.94 34.79 -31.89
N GLY A 123 -4.81 35.99 -32.46
CA GLY A 123 -3.94 36.24 -33.62
C GLY A 123 -2.45 35.98 -33.35
N ARG A 124 -2.01 36.06 -32.09
CA ARG A 124 -0.63 35.72 -31.67
C ARG A 124 -0.42 34.22 -31.42
N LEU A 125 -1.48 33.40 -31.53
CA LEU A 125 -1.46 31.95 -31.31
C LEU A 125 -1.87 31.20 -32.61
N PRO A 126 -1.00 31.19 -33.63
CA PRO A 126 -1.32 30.60 -34.94
C PRO A 126 -1.31 29.06 -34.93
N VAL A 127 -0.50 28.45 -34.05
CA VAL A 127 -0.41 26.99 -33.91
C VAL A 127 -1.42 26.54 -32.87
N ARG A 128 -2.27 25.59 -33.27
CA ARG A 128 -3.33 25.03 -32.42
C ARG A 128 -3.28 23.53 -32.50
N VAL A 129 -3.37 22.88 -31.34
CA VAL A 129 -3.35 21.43 -31.20
C VAL A 129 -4.50 21.04 -30.29
N ALA A 130 -5.31 20.08 -30.72
CA ALA A 130 -6.33 19.45 -29.90
C ALA A 130 -5.76 18.17 -29.29
N CYS A 131 -5.90 18.00 -27.97
CA CYS A 131 -5.48 16.78 -27.29
C CYS A 131 -6.62 15.77 -27.31
N HIS A 132 -6.30 14.51 -27.63
CA HIS A 132 -7.28 13.42 -27.56
C HIS A 132 -7.56 13.01 -26.11
N PRO A 133 -8.79 12.55 -25.80
CA PRO A 133 -9.09 11.98 -24.49
C PRO A 133 -8.27 10.71 -24.26
N LEU A 134 -7.84 10.51 -23.00
CA LEU A 134 -7.07 9.34 -22.59
C LEU A 134 -7.96 8.08 -22.59
N LYS A 135 -7.48 7.01 -23.21
CA LYS A 135 -8.07 5.67 -23.16
C LYS A 135 -7.40 4.83 -22.05
N PRO A 136 -7.98 3.68 -21.65
CA PRO A 136 -7.35 2.78 -20.69
C PRO A 136 -5.93 2.37 -21.09
N ALA A 137 -5.67 2.12 -22.38
CA ALA A 137 -4.32 1.81 -22.86
C ALA A 137 -3.31 2.95 -22.61
N ASP A 138 -3.73 4.20 -22.81
CA ASP A 138 -2.88 5.37 -22.58
C ASP A 138 -2.60 5.55 -21.08
N LEU A 139 -3.61 5.31 -20.22
CA LEU A 139 -3.45 5.36 -18.77
C LEU A 139 -2.51 4.27 -18.25
N ARG A 140 -2.60 3.06 -18.82
CA ARG A 140 -1.66 1.97 -18.56
C ARG A 140 -0.23 2.38 -18.92
N GLU A 141 -0.04 2.97 -20.10
CA GLU A 141 1.27 3.45 -20.53
C GLU A 141 1.81 4.52 -19.57
N ILE A 142 1.01 5.55 -19.25
CA ILE A 142 1.38 6.60 -18.30
C ILE A 142 1.78 6.03 -16.93
N LEU A 143 1.06 5.01 -16.46
CA LEU A 143 1.32 4.35 -15.17
C LEU A 143 2.68 3.63 -15.15
N LEU A 144 3.12 3.08 -16.29
CA LEU A 144 4.34 2.26 -16.39
C LEU A 144 5.58 3.05 -16.86
N THR A 145 5.43 3.98 -17.79
CA THR A 145 6.56 4.59 -18.51
C THR A 145 6.88 6.01 -18.06
N SER A 146 5.93 6.70 -17.42
CA SER A 146 6.15 8.08 -16.98
C SER A 146 7.24 8.14 -15.90
N GLU A 147 8.27 8.97 -16.11
CA GLU A 147 9.35 9.17 -15.14
C GLU A 147 8.81 9.56 -13.76
N GLY A 148 7.82 10.47 -13.75
CA GLY A 148 7.11 10.92 -12.55
C GLY A 148 5.84 10.12 -12.25
N SER A 149 5.75 8.84 -12.65
CA SER A 149 4.54 8.05 -12.43
C SER A 149 4.19 7.99 -10.94
N VAL A 150 2.89 8.04 -10.65
CA VAL A 150 2.38 7.90 -9.28
C VAL A 150 2.74 6.51 -8.73
N LEU A 151 2.84 5.49 -9.58
CA LEU A 151 3.27 4.16 -9.18
C LEU A 151 4.69 4.15 -8.61
N ASN A 152 5.63 4.86 -9.23
CA ASN A 152 7.00 4.97 -8.73
C ASN A 152 7.04 5.69 -7.37
N GLN A 153 6.19 6.70 -7.16
CA GLN A 153 6.07 7.37 -5.86
C GLN A 153 5.63 6.39 -4.77
N TYR A 154 4.64 5.52 -5.02
CA TYR A 154 4.26 4.48 -4.05
C TYR A 154 5.36 3.45 -3.84
N ARG A 155 6.12 3.08 -4.89
CA ARG A 155 7.30 2.20 -4.74
C ARG A 155 8.33 2.81 -3.79
N GLU A 156 8.64 4.08 -3.96
CA GLU A 156 9.56 4.81 -3.07
C GLU A 156 9.02 4.90 -1.63
N ASP A 157 7.73 5.20 -1.46
CA ASP A 157 7.06 5.22 -0.15
C ASP A 157 7.21 3.88 0.59
N PHE A 158 6.92 2.75 -0.08
CA PHE A 158 7.06 1.42 0.53
C PHE A 158 8.52 1.03 0.75
N ALA A 159 9.42 1.39 -0.17
CA ALA A 159 10.85 1.16 -0.02
C ALA A 159 11.42 1.89 1.22
N GLY A 160 10.87 3.04 1.59
CA GLY A 160 11.19 3.73 2.84
C GLY A 160 10.92 2.91 4.11
N TYR A 161 10.00 1.94 4.05
CA TYR A 161 9.72 0.98 5.12
C TYR A 161 10.45 -0.36 4.93
N GLY A 162 11.30 -0.48 3.90
CA GLY A 162 11.95 -1.73 3.50
C GLY A 162 10.95 -2.77 3.00
N ILE A 163 9.92 -2.33 2.27
CA ILE A 163 8.89 -3.17 1.69
C ILE A 163 8.89 -2.97 0.18
N ASP A 164 8.97 -4.05 -0.58
CA ASP A 164 8.84 -4.04 -2.03
C ASP A 164 7.48 -4.56 -2.47
N PHE A 165 7.02 -4.14 -3.65
CA PHE A 165 5.85 -4.76 -4.26
C PHE A 165 5.94 -4.82 -5.78
N GLU A 166 5.25 -5.82 -6.32
CA GLU A 166 5.13 -6.05 -7.76
C GLU A 166 3.68 -6.05 -8.20
N LEU A 167 3.39 -5.40 -9.33
CA LEU A 167 2.09 -5.47 -9.98
C LEU A 167 2.12 -6.54 -11.05
N THR A 168 1.08 -7.34 -11.08
CA THR A 168 0.76 -8.20 -12.22
C THR A 168 0.19 -7.37 -13.39
N ASP A 169 0.32 -7.89 -14.61
CA ASP A 169 -0.14 -7.18 -15.81
C ASP A 169 -1.65 -6.90 -15.78
N ASP A 170 -2.44 -7.87 -15.33
CA ASP A 170 -3.89 -7.75 -15.14
C ASP A 170 -4.27 -6.73 -14.06
N ALA A 171 -3.40 -6.52 -13.06
CA ALA A 171 -3.60 -5.46 -12.09
C ALA A 171 -3.37 -4.08 -12.70
N VAL A 172 -2.34 -3.91 -13.53
CA VAL A 172 -2.07 -2.65 -14.23
C VAL A 172 -3.25 -2.29 -15.14
N ASP A 173 -3.74 -3.25 -15.93
CA ASP A 173 -4.91 -3.06 -16.79
C ASP A 173 -6.13 -2.64 -15.98
N ARG A 174 -6.38 -3.30 -14.83
CA ARG A 174 -7.51 -2.99 -13.99
C ARG A 174 -7.41 -1.60 -13.34
N ILE A 175 -6.23 -1.18 -12.91
CA ILE A 175 -6.01 0.19 -12.40
C ILE A 175 -6.34 1.22 -13.50
N ALA A 176 -5.90 0.96 -14.73
CA ALA A 176 -6.18 1.85 -15.87
C ALA A 176 -7.68 1.90 -16.22
N GLU A 177 -8.38 0.77 -16.21
CA GLU A 177 -9.84 0.71 -16.39
C GLU A 177 -10.59 1.48 -15.31
N ASP A 178 -10.22 1.32 -14.04
CA ASP A 178 -10.87 2.01 -12.94
C ASP A 178 -10.56 3.52 -12.96
N ALA A 179 -9.33 3.91 -13.30
CA ALA A 179 -8.96 5.32 -13.45
C ALA A 179 -9.68 5.99 -14.63
N TYR A 180 -9.93 5.25 -15.72
CA TYR A 180 -10.74 5.74 -16.83
C TYR A 180 -12.18 6.05 -16.40
N LYS A 181 -12.78 5.19 -15.55
CA LYS A 181 -14.14 5.40 -15.01
C LYS A 181 -14.26 6.62 -14.09
N GLU A 182 -13.17 7.06 -13.45
CA GLU A 182 -13.15 8.28 -12.63
C GLU A 182 -13.38 9.55 -13.47
N GLY A 183 -13.15 9.51 -14.80
CA GLY A 183 -13.46 10.63 -15.70
C GLY A 183 -12.59 11.88 -15.50
N THR A 184 -11.46 11.77 -14.79
CA THR A 184 -10.55 12.88 -14.48
C THR A 184 -9.20 12.80 -15.23
N GLY A 185 -9.12 11.89 -16.21
CA GLY A 185 -7.89 11.61 -16.97
C GLY A 185 -6.82 10.94 -16.09
N ALA A 186 -5.54 11.26 -16.34
CA ALA A 186 -4.42 10.68 -15.59
C ALA A 186 -4.47 10.96 -14.08
N ARG A 187 -5.19 12.00 -13.64
CA ARG A 187 -5.40 12.27 -12.19
C ARG A 187 -6.19 11.15 -11.51
N GLY A 188 -7.02 10.41 -12.24
CA GLY A 188 -7.74 9.26 -11.72
C GLY A 188 -6.82 8.14 -11.24
N LEU A 189 -5.62 8.01 -11.82
CA LEU A 189 -4.63 7.01 -11.38
C LEU A 189 -4.24 7.22 -9.91
N LEU A 190 -4.06 8.48 -9.48
CA LEU A 190 -3.76 8.79 -8.08
C LEU A 190 -4.90 8.38 -7.15
N THR A 191 -6.15 8.70 -7.51
CA THR A 191 -7.33 8.32 -6.74
C THR A 191 -7.44 6.80 -6.57
N VAL A 192 -7.22 6.05 -7.65
CA VAL A 192 -7.30 4.58 -7.63
C VAL A 192 -6.17 3.99 -6.78
N LEU A 193 -4.94 4.46 -6.94
CA LEU A 193 -3.79 3.98 -6.19
C LEU A 193 -3.88 4.32 -4.70
N GLU A 194 -4.36 5.52 -4.33
CA GLU A 194 -4.56 5.90 -2.93
C GLU A 194 -5.60 5.00 -2.27
N ARG A 195 -6.71 4.71 -2.96
CA ARG A 195 -7.72 3.76 -2.46
C ARG A 195 -7.15 2.34 -2.30
N LEU A 196 -6.33 1.89 -3.24
CA LEU A 196 -5.68 0.58 -3.22
C LEU A 196 -4.71 0.45 -2.05
N PHE A 197 -3.77 1.40 -1.92
CA PHE A 197 -2.65 1.27 -0.98
C PHE A 197 -2.94 1.78 0.44
N ARG A 198 -4.05 2.48 0.68
CA ARG A 198 -4.39 3.05 2.00
C ARG A 198 -4.23 2.07 3.14
N ASP A 199 -4.87 0.90 3.04
CA ASP A 199 -4.87 -0.08 4.13
C ASP A 199 -3.53 -0.85 4.19
N PHE A 200 -2.85 -1.04 3.05
CA PHE A 200 -1.49 -1.59 3.00
C PHE A 200 -0.46 -0.69 3.70
N LYS A 201 -0.50 0.63 3.45
CA LYS A 201 0.39 1.62 4.09
C LYS A 201 0.17 1.72 5.59
N PHE A 202 -1.05 1.44 6.08
CA PHE A 202 -1.37 1.45 7.49
C PHE A 202 -0.89 0.19 8.21
N GLU A 203 -1.17 -0.99 7.66
CA GLU A 203 -0.94 -2.27 8.35
C GLU A 203 0.50 -2.77 8.17
N LEU A 204 1.05 -2.74 6.96
CA LEU A 204 2.29 -3.45 6.65
C LEU A 204 3.55 -2.94 7.38
N PRO A 205 3.76 -1.63 7.61
CA PRO A 205 4.96 -1.15 8.31
C PRO A 205 5.14 -1.72 9.71
N SER A 206 4.06 -2.19 10.35
CA SER A 206 4.08 -2.83 11.67
C SER A 206 4.26 -4.35 11.63
N THR A 207 4.66 -4.90 10.48
CA THR A 207 4.75 -6.35 10.25
C THR A 207 6.14 -6.79 9.79
N ALA A 208 6.37 -8.10 9.76
CA ALA A 208 7.59 -8.69 9.20
C ALA A 208 7.57 -8.78 7.66
N ILE A 209 6.49 -8.37 6.99
CA ILE A 209 6.32 -8.51 5.54
C ILE A 209 7.27 -7.55 4.83
N ARG A 210 8.13 -8.08 3.95
CA ARG A 210 9.09 -7.31 3.15
C ARG A 210 8.76 -7.24 1.67
N SER A 211 7.85 -8.09 1.20
CA SER A 211 7.42 -8.07 -0.20
C SER A 211 6.00 -8.57 -0.34
N PHE A 212 5.23 -7.99 -1.26
CA PHE A 212 3.89 -8.48 -1.61
C PHE A 212 3.58 -8.26 -3.10
N LYS A 213 2.57 -8.97 -3.59
CA LYS A 213 2.15 -8.90 -5.00
C LYS A 213 0.75 -8.29 -5.10
N ILE A 214 0.59 -7.33 -6.00
CA ILE A 214 -0.69 -6.73 -6.35
C ILE A 214 -1.26 -7.47 -7.56
N THR A 215 -2.45 -8.04 -7.38
CA THR A 215 -3.22 -8.74 -8.42
C THR A 215 -4.51 -8.00 -8.73
N ARG A 216 -5.23 -8.42 -9.78
CA ARG A 216 -6.59 -7.92 -10.04
C ARG A 216 -7.51 -8.06 -8.81
N ALA A 217 -7.43 -9.18 -8.09
CA ALA A 217 -8.22 -9.41 -6.87
C ALA A 217 -7.89 -8.37 -5.78
N THR A 218 -6.63 -7.95 -5.69
CA THR A 218 -6.17 -6.91 -4.76
C THR A 218 -6.76 -5.55 -5.07
N ILE A 219 -7.07 -5.25 -6.32
CA ILE A 219 -7.72 -3.98 -6.70
C ILE A 219 -9.23 -4.05 -6.42
N ASP A 220 -9.82 -5.23 -6.59
CA ASP A 220 -11.25 -5.48 -6.39
C ASP A 220 -11.65 -5.41 -4.91
N ASP A 221 -10.86 -6.03 -4.04
CA ASP A 221 -11.05 -5.97 -2.59
C ASP A 221 -9.69 -5.86 -1.85
N PRO A 222 -9.14 -4.64 -1.77
CA PRO A 222 -7.86 -4.41 -1.09
C PRO A 222 -7.87 -4.85 0.37
N ARG A 223 -9.01 -4.69 1.06
CA ARG A 223 -9.14 -5.00 2.49
C ARG A 223 -9.08 -6.48 2.77
N SER A 224 -9.78 -7.27 1.97
CA SER A 224 -9.74 -8.72 2.08
C SER A 224 -8.32 -9.25 1.86
N GLU A 225 -7.64 -8.74 0.83
CA GLU A 225 -6.28 -9.17 0.50
C GLU A 225 -5.23 -8.77 1.56
N VAL A 226 -5.31 -7.56 2.13
CA VAL A 226 -4.44 -7.18 3.27
C VAL A 226 -4.62 -8.15 4.44
N LYS A 227 -5.88 -8.46 4.80
CA LYS A 227 -6.17 -9.40 5.90
C LYS A 227 -5.63 -10.81 5.60
N ALA A 228 -5.82 -11.28 4.36
CA ALA A 228 -5.30 -12.58 3.93
C ALA A 228 -3.77 -12.62 4.01
N LEU A 229 -3.09 -11.54 3.57
CA LEU A 229 -1.64 -11.40 3.63
C LEU A 229 -1.11 -11.40 5.07
N LEU A 230 -1.74 -10.64 5.98
CA LEU A 230 -1.38 -10.62 7.40
C LEU A 230 -1.56 -12.00 8.05
N LYS A 231 -2.68 -12.68 7.75
CA LYS A 231 -2.96 -14.03 8.27
C LYS A 231 -1.93 -15.05 7.77
N ALA A 232 -1.61 -15.01 6.47
CA ALA A 232 -0.62 -15.90 5.87
C ALA A 232 0.78 -15.67 6.49
N ASN A 233 1.17 -14.42 6.72
CA ASN A 233 2.44 -14.09 7.36
C ASN A 233 2.50 -14.58 8.83
N SER A 234 1.43 -14.39 9.59
CA SER A 234 1.35 -14.90 10.96
C SER A 234 1.46 -16.43 11.02
N GLN A 235 0.78 -17.13 10.11
CA GLN A 235 0.88 -18.59 10.02
C GLN A 235 2.30 -19.03 9.63
N ALA A 236 2.89 -18.43 8.60
CA ALA A 236 4.25 -18.76 8.18
C ALA A 236 5.28 -18.52 9.29
N GLN A 237 5.13 -17.42 10.05
CA GLN A 237 5.99 -17.15 11.21
C GLN A 237 5.81 -18.21 12.29
N ARG A 238 4.58 -18.63 12.58
CA ARG A 238 4.29 -19.72 13.54
C ARG A 238 4.87 -21.05 13.07
N ASP A 239 4.77 -21.38 11.78
CA ASP A 239 5.32 -22.61 11.21
C ASP A 239 6.85 -22.65 11.30
N VAL A 240 7.52 -21.50 11.07
CA VAL A 240 8.98 -21.38 11.25
C VAL A 240 9.37 -21.59 12.71
N LEU A 241 8.67 -20.94 13.65
CA LEU A 241 8.94 -21.10 15.09
C LEU A 241 8.66 -22.54 15.56
N ALA A 242 7.61 -23.18 15.05
CA ALA A 242 7.32 -24.58 15.32
C ALA A 242 8.43 -25.52 14.82
N ALA A 243 9.01 -25.24 13.64
CA ALA A 243 10.15 -25.99 13.13
C ALA A 243 11.39 -25.84 14.03
N GLU A 244 11.61 -24.67 14.64
CA GLU A 244 12.70 -24.47 15.61
C GLU A 244 12.55 -25.34 16.86
N VAL A 245 11.32 -25.59 17.33
CA VAL A 245 11.04 -26.53 18.44
C VAL A 245 11.47 -27.94 18.06
N ALA A 246 11.13 -28.40 16.85
CA ALA A 246 11.56 -29.70 16.36
C ALA A 246 13.08 -29.82 16.24
N ASP A 247 13.76 -28.75 15.83
CA ASP A 247 15.23 -28.70 15.76
C ASP A 247 15.89 -28.67 17.14
N PHE A 248 15.23 -28.09 18.15
CA PHE A 248 15.66 -28.20 19.54
C PHE A 248 15.56 -29.65 20.04
N ALA A 249 14.43 -30.33 19.81
CA ALA A 249 14.22 -31.72 20.22
C ALA A 249 15.30 -32.66 19.65
N LYS A 250 15.63 -32.53 18.36
CA LYS A 250 16.71 -33.29 17.71
C LYS A 250 18.08 -33.01 18.34
N ARG A 251 18.37 -31.74 18.65
CA ARG A 251 19.63 -31.35 19.31
C ARG A 251 19.73 -31.93 20.72
N PHE A 252 18.66 -31.81 21.50
CA PHE A 252 18.58 -32.37 22.85
C PHE A 252 18.80 -33.89 22.85
N GLN A 253 18.20 -34.61 21.89
CA GLN A 253 18.42 -36.03 21.71
C GLN A 253 19.87 -36.36 21.38
N ARG A 254 20.50 -35.59 20.49
CA ARG A 254 21.91 -35.80 20.11
C ARG A 254 22.88 -35.53 21.26
N GLU A 255 22.60 -34.53 22.10
CA GLU A 255 23.48 -34.10 23.19
C GLU A 255 23.30 -34.93 24.47
N HIS A 256 22.06 -35.33 24.77
CA HIS A 256 21.72 -35.98 26.04
C HIS A 256 21.20 -37.41 25.92
N GLY A 257 20.87 -37.88 24.71
CA GLY A 257 20.39 -39.23 24.44
C GLY A 257 18.91 -39.47 24.73
N PHE A 258 18.13 -38.42 25.03
CA PHE A 258 16.69 -38.52 25.31
C PHE A 258 15.86 -37.82 24.25
N GLU A 259 14.78 -38.45 23.81
CA GLU A 259 13.86 -37.89 22.83
C GLU A 259 12.74 -37.11 23.52
N LEU A 260 12.60 -35.83 23.19
CA LEU A 260 11.50 -34.98 23.63
C LEU A 260 10.45 -34.89 22.52
N GLN A 261 9.25 -35.43 22.76
CA GLN A 261 8.14 -35.37 21.82
C GLN A 261 7.15 -34.29 22.25
N PHE A 262 7.20 -33.14 21.59
CA PHE A 262 6.29 -32.02 21.87
C PHE A 262 4.93 -32.28 21.24
N THR A 263 3.85 -32.08 22.01
CA THR A 263 2.49 -32.07 21.47
C THR A 263 2.20 -30.75 20.76
N ASP A 264 1.18 -30.72 19.90
CA ASP A 264 0.77 -29.50 19.19
C ASP A 264 0.46 -28.35 20.17
N ASP A 265 -0.25 -28.63 21.27
CA ASP A 265 -0.54 -27.65 22.33
C ASP A 265 0.71 -27.11 23.04
N ALA A 266 1.78 -27.92 23.12
CA ALA A 266 3.06 -27.52 23.72
C ALA A 266 3.86 -26.64 22.77
N ILE A 267 3.86 -26.97 21.48
CA ILE A 267 4.47 -26.15 20.43
C ILE A 267 3.78 -24.79 20.40
N GLU A 268 2.44 -24.76 20.38
CA GLU A 268 1.67 -23.51 20.39
C GLU A 268 2.01 -22.65 21.62
N ALA A 269 2.07 -23.25 22.82
CA ALA A 269 2.44 -22.52 24.03
C ALA A 269 3.86 -21.93 24.00
N LEU A 270 4.84 -22.66 23.42
CA LEU A 270 6.20 -22.14 23.24
C LEU A 270 6.26 -21.01 22.21
N VAL A 271 5.52 -21.13 21.12
CA VAL A 271 5.43 -20.11 20.07
C VAL A 271 4.78 -18.84 20.61
N ASP A 272 3.67 -18.96 21.34
CA ASP A 272 3.00 -17.81 21.96
C ASP A 272 3.92 -17.13 22.99
N GLU A 273 4.58 -17.89 23.87
CA GLU A 273 5.51 -17.30 24.86
C GLU A 273 6.74 -16.66 24.20
N SER A 274 7.24 -17.23 23.09
CA SER A 274 8.33 -16.65 22.31
C SER A 274 7.95 -15.29 21.71
N LEU A 275 6.75 -15.18 21.16
CA LEU A 275 6.21 -13.94 20.59
C LEU A 275 5.93 -12.88 21.69
N GLU A 276 5.37 -13.29 22.83
CA GLU A 276 5.07 -12.38 23.94
C GLU A 276 6.32 -11.80 24.60
N ARG A 277 7.39 -12.61 24.71
CA ARG A 277 8.61 -12.24 25.44
C ARG A 277 9.73 -11.72 24.54
N ASP A 278 9.51 -11.66 23.23
CA ASP A 278 10.49 -11.30 22.21
C ASP A 278 11.82 -12.09 22.37
N LYS A 279 11.70 -13.41 22.57
CA LYS A 279 12.83 -14.34 22.73
C LYS A 279 12.78 -15.41 21.66
N THR A 280 13.93 -15.83 21.15
CA THR A 280 14.01 -16.96 20.21
C THR A 280 13.54 -18.26 20.88
N ILE A 281 12.92 -19.16 20.11
CA ILE A 281 12.48 -20.48 20.60
C ILE A 281 13.66 -21.23 21.21
N ARG A 282 14.83 -21.13 20.58
CA ARG A 282 16.07 -21.71 21.11
C ARG A 282 16.37 -21.24 22.54
N ALA A 283 16.43 -19.93 22.78
CA ALA A 283 16.76 -19.39 24.10
C ALA A 283 15.69 -19.74 25.14
N LEU A 284 14.42 -19.78 24.72
CA LEU A 284 13.30 -20.16 25.58
C LEU A 284 13.41 -21.63 26.01
N CYS A 285 13.67 -22.53 25.06
CA CYS A 285 13.83 -23.96 25.32
C CYS A 285 15.09 -24.26 26.15
N GLU A 286 16.23 -23.62 25.85
CA GLU A 286 17.45 -23.77 26.65
C GLU A 286 17.23 -23.33 28.11
N ALA A 287 16.47 -22.26 28.35
CA ALA A 287 16.14 -21.81 29.70
C ALA A 287 15.17 -22.76 30.43
N LYS A 288 14.11 -23.23 29.76
CA LYS A 288 13.08 -24.07 30.40
C LYS A 288 13.54 -25.51 30.63
N PHE A 289 14.37 -26.06 29.74
CA PHE A 289 14.79 -27.46 29.76
C PHE A 289 16.22 -27.67 30.23
N ASN A 290 16.85 -26.67 30.83
CA ASN A 290 18.24 -26.73 31.29
C ASN A 290 18.49 -27.95 32.20
N ASP A 291 17.61 -28.19 33.17
CA ASP A 291 17.77 -29.26 34.17
C ASP A 291 17.14 -30.60 33.76
N PHE A 292 16.46 -30.64 32.61
CA PHE A 292 15.76 -31.85 32.16
C PHE A 292 16.72 -33.00 31.93
N HIS A 293 17.90 -32.75 31.39
CA HIS A 293 18.86 -33.81 31.14
C HIS A 293 19.33 -34.53 32.42
N HIS A 294 19.32 -33.85 33.57
CA HIS A 294 19.61 -34.44 34.87
C HIS A 294 18.41 -35.24 35.41
N GLY A 295 17.21 -34.64 35.38
CA GLY A 295 15.99 -35.29 35.87
C GLY A 295 15.60 -36.52 35.04
N LEU A 296 15.66 -36.43 33.71
CA LEU A 296 15.34 -37.52 32.80
C LEU A 296 16.29 -38.72 32.93
N LYS A 297 17.56 -38.50 33.30
CA LYS A 297 18.49 -39.61 33.63
C LYS A 297 18.01 -40.43 34.83
N LEU A 298 17.41 -39.78 35.84
CA LEU A 298 16.86 -40.47 37.01
C LEU A 298 15.61 -41.26 36.61
N VAL A 299 14.68 -40.62 35.89
CA VAL A 299 13.45 -41.25 35.43
C VAL A 299 13.75 -42.46 34.53
N SER A 300 14.68 -42.31 33.58
CA SER A 300 15.08 -43.37 32.64
C SER A 300 15.72 -44.56 33.34
N ARG A 301 16.52 -44.36 34.40
CA ARG A 301 17.11 -45.46 35.19
C ARG A 301 16.06 -46.35 35.84
N HIS A 302 14.93 -45.79 36.25
CA HIS A 302 13.87 -46.54 36.94
C HIS A 302 12.80 -47.08 35.99
N THR A 303 12.50 -46.36 34.90
CA THR A 303 11.42 -46.72 33.96
C THR A 303 11.91 -47.41 32.70
N GLY A 304 13.20 -47.28 32.36
CA GLY A 304 13.75 -47.73 31.07
C GLY A 304 13.34 -46.88 29.87
N SER A 305 12.53 -45.83 30.04
CA SER A 305 12.09 -44.99 28.94
C SER A 305 13.18 -44.03 28.49
N SER A 306 13.29 -43.81 27.18
CA SER A 306 14.20 -42.83 26.56
C SER A 306 13.45 -41.71 25.81
N THR A 307 12.12 -41.82 25.74
CA THR A 307 11.23 -40.88 25.06
C THR A 307 10.27 -40.29 26.08
N PHE A 308 10.13 -38.96 26.06
CA PHE A 308 9.31 -38.20 27.00
C PHE A 308 8.41 -37.22 26.24
N THR A 309 7.11 -37.30 26.48
CA THR A 309 6.13 -36.39 25.88
C THR A 309 6.10 -35.07 26.64
N ILE A 310 6.27 -33.97 25.93
CA ILE A 310 6.19 -32.62 26.45
C ILE A 310 4.85 -32.03 26.06
N ASP A 311 3.96 -31.86 27.05
CA ASP A 311 2.66 -31.22 26.86
C ASP A 311 2.68 -29.76 27.32
N ARG A 312 1.55 -29.05 27.16
CA ARG A 312 1.40 -27.65 27.57
C ARG A 312 1.71 -27.41 29.06
N ARG A 313 1.48 -28.38 29.95
CA ARG A 313 1.73 -28.24 31.39
C ARG A 313 3.22 -28.17 31.66
N VAL A 314 3.99 -29.00 30.97
CA VAL A 314 5.45 -29.01 31.07
C VAL A 314 6.05 -27.69 30.57
N ILE A 315 5.44 -27.03 29.59
CA ILE A 315 5.89 -25.69 29.14
C ILE A 315 5.64 -24.62 30.21
N LEU A 316 4.49 -24.68 30.89
CA LEU A 316 4.08 -23.69 31.89
C LEU A 316 4.84 -23.85 33.22
N ASP A 317 5.09 -25.09 33.65
CA ASP A 317 5.83 -25.42 34.88
C ASP A 317 6.83 -26.58 34.66
N PRO A 318 8.00 -26.31 34.02
CA PRO A 318 8.96 -27.35 33.67
C PRO A 318 9.56 -28.05 34.89
N GLU A 319 9.92 -27.28 35.93
CA GLU A 319 10.56 -27.81 37.14
C GLU A 319 9.59 -28.65 37.98
N GLY A 320 8.33 -28.20 38.11
CA GLY A 320 7.30 -28.91 38.86
C GLY A 320 6.91 -30.24 38.21
N GLU A 321 6.76 -30.28 36.89
CA GLU A 321 6.46 -31.51 36.16
C GLU A 321 7.64 -32.49 36.15
N LEU A 322 8.87 -32.00 35.94
CA LEU A 322 10.06 -32.85 36.01
C LEU A 322 10.22 -33.50 37.39
N SER A 323 10.00 -32.73 38.46
CA SER A 323 10.03 -33.23 39.83
C SER A 323 8.95 -34.30 40.06
N ARG A 324 7.75 -34.11 39.51
CA ARG A 324 6.66 -35.09 39.57
C ARG A 324 7.04 -36.39 38.88
N TRP A 325 7.58 -36.33 37.66
CA TRP A 325 8.04 -37.53 36.93
C TRP A 325 9.13 -38.30 37.68
N VAL A 326 10.08 -37.59 38.30
CA VAL A 326 11.11 -38.20 39.14
C VAL A 326 10.47 -38.95 40.31
N VAL A 327 9.56 -38.30 41.06
CA VAL A 327 8.88 -38.94 42.20
C VAL A 327 8.04 -40.15 41.79
N GLU A 328 7.30 -40.07 40.69
CA GLU A 328 6.50 -41.17 40.17
C GLU A 328 7.36 -42.37 39.74
N SER A 329 8.55 -42.11 39.16
CA SER A 329 9.48 -43.16 38.78
C SER A 329 9.99 -44.00 39.96
N PHE A 330 10.10 -43.41 41.16
CA PHE A 330 10.48 -44.14 42.39
C PHE A 330 9.31 -44.94 42.98
N LYS A 331 8.07 -44.45 42.86
CA LYS A 331 6.87 -45.12 43.40
C LYS A 331 6.46 -46.36 42.59
N GLY A 332 6.78 -46.41 41.30
CA GLY A 332 6.51 -47.57 40.45
C GLY A 332 7.38 -48.80 40.71
N GLY A 333 8.42 -48.69 41.55
CA GLY A 333 9.38 -49.76 41.87
C GLY A 333 9.02 -50.62 43.09
N GLU A 334 7.97 -50.30 43.86
CA GLU A 334 7.52 -51.14 44.98
C GLU A 334 6.47 -52.15 44.50
N THR A 335 6.91 -53.36 44.14
CA THR A 335 6.03 -54.54 44.11
C THR A 335 5.41 -54.74 45.50
N PRO A 336 4.07 -54.80 45.66
CA PRO A 336 3.48 -55.15 46.95
C PRO A 336 3.74 -56.63 47.20
N SER A 337 4.53 -56.93 48.24
CA SER A 337 4.65 -58.26 48.82
C SER A 337 3.28 -58.76 49.23
N SER A 338 2.95 -59.98 48.79
CA SER A 338 1.79 -60.74 49.22
C SER A 338 1.72 -60.81 50.74
N ASP A 339 0.69 -60.22 51.32
CA ASP A 339 0.26 -60.59 52.67
C ASP A 339 -1.21 -60.98 52.61
N THR A 340 -1.41 -62.30 52.69
CA THR A 340 -2.71 -62.91 52.92
C THR A 340 -2.90 -62.96 54.42
N PRO A 341 -4.06 -62.57 54.95
CA PRO A 341 -4.72 -63.52 55.83
C PRO A 341 -6.21 -63.68 55.49
N ARG A 342 -6.57 -64.89 55.06
CA ARG A 342 -7.91 -65.47 55.25
C ARG A 342 -7.95 -66.08 56.65
N GLY A 343 -8.96 -65.74 57.44
CA GLY A 343 -9.24 -66.46 58.68
C GLY A 343 -10.28 -65.76 59.56
N ASP A 344 -11.52 -66.24 59.44
CA ASP A 344 -12.61 -66.28 60.44
C ASP A 344 -13.29 -64.98 60.91
N ARG A 345 -14.61 -64.89 60.64
CA ARG A 345 -15.66 -65.22 61.63
C ARG A 345 -17.08 -65.05 61.06
N ASP A 346 -17.82 -66.15 61.12
CA ASP A 346 -19.18 -66.34 61.65
C ASP A 346 -20.34 -65.36 61.32
N ALA A 347 -21.33 -65.96 60.66
CA ALA A 347 -22.74 -66.05 61.06
C ALA A 347 -23.54 -64.77 61.38
N ALA A 348 -24.45 -64.43 60.48
CA ALA A 348 -25.80 -63.99 60.85
C ALA A 348 -26.79 -64.45 59.77
N ASP A 349 -27.72 -65.28 60.22
CA ASP A 349 -28.89 -65.79 59.52
C ASP A 349 -30.08 -64.82 59.69
N SER A 350 -31.11 -65.03 58.88
CA SER A 350 -32.49 -64.58 58.96
C SER A 350 -32.94 -63.27 58.28
N ASP A 351 -33.83 -63.50 57.30
CA ASP A 351 -35.13 -62.86 57.07
C ASP A 351 -35.19 -61.41 56.53
N ASN A 352 -35.61 -61.26 55.27
CA ASN A 352 -37.04 -61.25 54.88
C ASN A 352 -37.23 -60.54 53.51
N ALA A 353 -37.58 -61.32 52.49
CA ALA A 353 -38.59 -61.12 51.42
C ALA A 353 -38.86 -59.73 50.76
N PRO A 354 -39.48 -59.71 49.55
CA PRO A 354 -39.07 -58.85 48.43
C PRO A 354 -40.07 -57.74 48.08
N HIS A 355 -39.71 -56.82 47.18
CA HIS A 355 -40.54 -56.42 46.02
C HIS A 355 -39.92 -55.29 45.19
N ALA A 356 -40.21 -55.38 43.88
CA ALA A 356 -40.07 -54.43 42.78
C ALA A 356 -38.70 -54.25 42.14
#